data_AF-A0A2V6IRL3-F1
#
_entry.id   AF-A0A2V6IRL3-F1
#
_cell.length_a   1.000
_cell.length_b   1.000
_cell.length_c   1.000
_cell.angle_alpha   90.00
_cell.angle_beta   90.00
_cell.angle_gamma   90.00
#
_symmetry.space_group_name_H-M   'P 1'
#
loop_
_entity.id
_entity.type
_entity.pdbx_description
1 polymer ?
#
loop_
_entity_poly.entity_id
_entity_poly.type
_entity_poly.pdbx_seq_one_letter_code
_entity_poly.pdbx_strand_id
1 'polypeptide(L)'
;MVHDSTIYDEYLGLDYSVALDLHLYFYTLRDILRWAIENRLTFYCSSPLNYDPKLHLGCDLAPLDLYVRHTQPLLNPIFRHVVRLLEPTRHDPVLPKFSNAAELYE
;
A
#
# COMPACT_ATOMS: atom_id res chain seq x y z
N MET A 1 13.10 0.82 5.10
CA MET A 1 14.34 0.47 4.37
C MET A 1 14.62 1.53 3.33
N VAL A 2 15.87 1.89 3.06
CA VAL A 2 16.22 2.78 1.93
C VAL A 2 16.84 1.94 0.82
N HIS A 3 16.34 2.12 -0.39
CA HIS A 3 16.89 1.50 -1.59
C HIS A 3 16.83 2.52 -2.73
N ASP A 4 17.97 2.72 -3.39
CA ASP A 4 18.18 3.80 -4.36
C ASP A 4 17.73 5.17 -3.80
N SER A 5 16.76 5.81 -4.43
CA SER A 5 16.21 7.11 -4.03
C SER A 5 14.85 6.99 -3.31
N THR A 6 14.54 5.79 -2.80
CA THR A 6 13.23 5.47 -2.23
C THR A 6 13.35 5.02 -0.79
N ILE A 7 12.51 5.57 0.09
CA ILE A 7 12.28 5.02 1.43
C ILE A 7 11.01 4.17 1.43
N TYR A 8 11.15 2.94 1.92
CA TYR A 8 10.08 1.98 2.12
C TYR A 8 9.71 1.92 3.61
N ASP A 9 8.54 2.45 3.95
CA ASP A 9 7.93 2.43 5.28
C ASP A 9 6.91 1.29 5.39
N GLU A 10 7.42 0.11 5.72
CA GLU A 10 6.67 -1.15 5.65
C GLU A 10 5.89 -1.46 6.94
N TYR A 11 6.52 -1.23 8.09
CA TYR A 11 6.02 -1.70 9.38
C TYR A 11 6.01 -0.58 10.41
N LEU A 12 4.82 -0.31 10.94
CA LEU A 12 4.59 0.65 12.00
C LEU A 12 3.80 -0.03 13.13
N GLY A 13 4.38 -0.05 14.33
CA GLY A 13 3.71 -0.47 15.55
C GLY A 13 3.53 0.74 16.47
N LEU A 14 2.32 0.94 16.97
CA LEU A 14 1.99 2.01 17.91
C LEU A 14 1.29 1.43 19.13
N ASP A 15 1.50 2.06 20.29
CA ASP A 15 0.68 1.78 21.48
C ASP A 15 -0.73 2.36 21.27
N TYR A 16 -1.67 1.50 20.91
CA TYR A 16 -3.05 1.89 20.63
C TYR A 16 -3.78 2.51 21.82
N SER A 17 -3.29 2.36 23.06
CA SER A 17 -3.90 3.02 24.22
C SER A 17 -3.77 4.54 24.18
N VAL A 18 -2.82 5.07 23.40
CA VAL A 18 -2.55 6.52 23.29
C VAL A 18 -2.39 7.01 21.84
N ALA A 19 -2.17 6.10 20.88
CA ALA A 19 -1.77 6.46 19.52
C ALA A 19 -2.78 7.32 18.77
N LEU A 20 -4.08 7.06 18.97
CA LEU A 20 -5.14 7.80 18.30
C LEU A 20 -5.27 9.21 18.87
N ASP A 21 -5.31 9.33 20.20
CA ASP A 21 -5.46 10.62 20.91
C ASP A 21 -4.27 11.56 20.68
N LEU A 22 -3.07 10.99 20.54
CA LEU A 22 -1.85 11.74 20.25
C LEU A 22 -1.55 11.85 18.75
N HIS A 23 -2.39 11.26 17.89
CA HIS A 23 -2.22 11.28 16.43
C HIS A 23 -0.84 10.78 15.96
N LEU A 24 -0.27 9.76 16.63
CA LEU A 24 1.14 9.37 16.47
C LEU A 24 1.50 8.94 15.04
N TYR A 25 0.55 8.36 14.29
CA TYR A 25 0.75 7.98 12.89
C TYR A 25 1.22 9.16 12.02
N PHE A 26 0.66 10.35 12.24
CA PHE A 26 1.02 11.52 11.45
C PHE A 26 2.39 12.09 11.86
N TYR A 27 2.77 11.94 13.13
CA TYR A 27 4.10 12.31 13.60
C TYR A 27 5.17 11.41 12.97
N THR A 28 4.96 10.10 12.96
CA THR A 28 5.93 9.17 12.36
C THR A 28 6.10 9.45 10.88
N LEU A 29 5.00 9.62 10.14
CA LEU A 29 5.05 9.97 8.73
C LEU A 29 5.80 11.27 8.48
N ARG A 30 5.48 12.34 9.21
CA ARG A 30 6.13 13.65 9.07
C ARG A 30 7.64 13.54 9.26
N ASP A 31 8.07 12.83 10.30
CA ASP A 31 9.48 12.72 10.64
C ASP A 31 10.24 11.87 9.62
N ILE A 32 9.62 10.81 9.11
CA ILE A 32 10.16 10.00 8.00
C ILE A 32 10.30 10.85 6.73
N LEU A 33 9.27 11.61 6.35
CA LEU A 33 9.31 12.46 5.16
C LEU A 33 10.36 13.57 5.30
N ARG A 34 10.46 14.21 6.48
CA ARG A 34 11.50 15.21 6.74
C ARG A 34 12.89 14.60 6.57
N TRP A 35 13.13 13.45 7.19
CA TRP A 35 14.40 12.75 7.07
C TRP A 35 14.70 12.37 5.61
N ALA A 36 13.69 11.90 4.86
CA ALA A 36 13.85 11.54 3.45
C ALA A 36 14.24 12.74 2.58
N ILE A 37 13.60 13.89 2.80
CA ILE A 37 13.92 15.15 2.10
C ILE A 37 15.35 15.61 2.44
N GLU A 38 15.75 15.56 3.71
CA GLU A 38 17.11 15.90 4.15
C GLU A 38 18.17 15.01 3.50
N ASN A 39 17.83 13.74 3.22
CA ASN A 39 18.68 12.77 2.55
C ASN A 39 18.51 12.74 1.02
N ARG A 40 17.76 13.70 0.45
CA ARG A 40 17.53 13.85 -1.00
C ARG A 40 16.89 12.62 -1.67
N LEU A 41 16.09 11.87 -0.91
CA LEU A 41 15.25 10.81 -1.47
C LEU A 41 14.11 11.44 -2.28
N THR A 42 13.72 10.79 -3.37
CA THR A 42 12.70 11.28 -4.30
C THR A 42 11.36 10.58 -4.14
N PHE A 43 11.34 9.40 -3.50
CA PHE A 43 10.13 8.62 -3.30
C PHE A 43 9.95 8.15 -1.86
N TYR A 44 8.71 8.17 -1.42
CA TYR A 44 8.24 7.52 -0.21
C TYR A 44 7.21 6.47 -0.59
N CYS A 45 7.46 5.22 -0.19
CA CYS A 45 6.56 4.11 -0.41
C CYS A 45 6.08 3.60 0.95
N SER A 46 4.75 3.52 1.12
CA SER A 46 4.12 2.89 2.28
C SER A 46 3.65 1.48 1.93
N SER A 47 3.39 0.65 2.95
CA SER A 47 2.80 -0.69 2.79
C SER A 47 1.43 -0.66 2.06
N PRO A 48 0.79 -1.78 1.70
CA PRO A 48 -0.52 -1.77 1.01
C PRO A 48 -1.74 -1.62 1.93
N LEU A 49 -1.57 -1.30 3.22
CA LEU A 49 -2.67 -1.27 4.21
C LEU A 49 -3.20 0.15 4.48
N ASN A 50 -4.51 0.31 4.68
CA ASN A 50 -5.17 1.60 4.99
C ASN A 50 -5.05 2.65 3.86
N TYR A 51 -5.88 2.54 2.83
CA TYR A 51 -5.87 3.46 1.69
C TYR A 51 -6.42 4.85 1.99
N ASP A 52 -7.39 5.00 2.90
CA ASP A 52 -8.03 6.29 3.17
C ASP A 52 -7.06 7.38 3.68
N PRO A 53 -6.19 7.12 4.68
CA PRO A 53 -5.16 8.09 5.07
C PRO A 53 -4.23 8.44 3.92
N LYS A 54 -3.88 7.47 3.05
CA LYS A 54 -2.92 7.66 1.95
C LYS A 54 -3.48 8.50 0.83
N LEU A 55 -4.77 8.33 0.56
CA LEU A 55 -5.51 9.21 -0.35
C LEU A 55 -5.43 10.65 0.13
N HIS A 56 -5.70 10.91 1.41
CA HIS A 56 -5.64 12.26 1.98
C HIS A 56 -4.23 12.82 2.09
N LEU A 57 -3.20 11.97 2.05
CA LEU A 57 -1.78 12.36 2.02
C LEU A 57 -1.26 12.60 0.60
N GLY A 58 -2.08 12.39 -0.44
CA GLY A 58 -1.69 12.59 -1.84
C GLY A 58 -0.75 11.50 -2.37
N CYS A 59 -0.79 10.29 -1.82
CA CYS A 59 -0.05 9.16 -2.37
C CYS A 59 -0.71 8.67 -3.67
N ASP A 60 0.12 8.19 -4.59
CA ASP A 60 -0.34 7.41 -5.75
C ASP A 60 -0.34 5.90 -5.41
N LEU A 61 -1.16 5.14 -6.13
CA LEU A 61 -1.21 3.70 -6.04
C LEU A 61 -0.03 3.06 -6.78
N ALA A 62 0.62 2.08 -6.16
CA ALA A 62 1.60 1.24 -6.83
C ALA A 62 0.96 -0.11 -7.19
N PRO A 63 0.93 -0.52 -8.47
CA PRO A 63 0.38 -1.82 -8.86
C PRO A 63 1.23 -2.96 -8.29
N LEU A 64 0.57 -4.01 -7.79
CA LEU A 64 1.22 -5.18 -7.22
C LEU A 64 0.53 -6.45 -7.70
N ASP A 65 1.26 -7.27 -8.47
CA ASP A 65 0.76 -8.53 -8.99
C ASP A 65 0.83 -9.67 -7.97
N LEU A 66 -0.29 -10.35 -7.75
CA LEU A 66 -0.35 -11.56 -6.94
C LEU A 66 -0.35 -12.81 -7.83
N TYR A 67 0.79 -13.50 -7.86
CA TYR A 67 0.90 -14.78 -8.58
C TYR A 67 0.48 -15.95 -7.68
N VAL A 68 -0.56 -16.67 -8.11
CA VAL A 68 -1.05 -17.86 -7.39
C VAL A 68 -1.20 -19.03 -8.36
N ARG A 69 -0.77 -20.22 -7.92
CA ARG A 69 -0.91 -21.47 -8.66
C ARG A 69 -1.42 -22.56 -7.73
N HIS A 70 -2.46 -23.29 -8.17
CA HIS A 70 -2.94 -24.44 -7.44
C HIS A 70 -1.91 -25.58 -7.53
N THR A 71 -1.61 -26.24 -6.40
CA THR A 71 -0.62 -27.33 -6.31
C THR A 71 -0.96 -28.50 -7.23
N GLN A 72 -2.25 -28.81 -7.38
CA GLN A 72 -2.76 -29.76 -8.37
C GLN A 72 -2.96 -29.08 -9.74
N PRO A 73 -2.24 -29.49 -10.80
CA PRO A 73 -2.31 -28.88 -12.13
C PRO A 73 -3.73 -28.82 -12.72
N LEU A 74 -4.52 -29.88 -12.52
CA LEU A 74 -5.86 -30.05 -13.08
C LEU A 74 -6.88 -29.01 -12.55
N LEU A 75 -6.63 -28.43 -11.38
CA LEU A 75 -7.52 -27.43 -10.79
C LEU A 75 -7.20 -25.99 -11.25
N ASN A 76 -6.04 -25.75 -11.89
CA ASN A 76 -5.66 -24.41 -12.34
C ASN A 76 -6.64 -23.74 -13.32
N PRO A 77 -7.31 -24.44 -14.26
CA PRO A 77 -8.30 -23.82 -15.14
C PRO A 77 -9.48 -23.22 -14.35
N ILE A 78 -9.99 -23.94 -13.35
CA ILE A 78 -11.08 -23.46 -12.48
C ILE A 78 -10.53 -22.34 -11.57
N PHE A 79 -9.37 -22.57 -10.96
CA PHE A 79 -8.75 -21.65 -10.03
C PHE A 79 -8.47 -20.28 -10.66
N ARG A 80 -8.06 -20.22 -11.93
CA ARG A 80 -7.87 -18.97 -12.69
C ARG A 80 -9.12 -18.07 -12.65
N HIS A 81 -10.31 -18.64 -12.72
CA HIS A 81 -11.57 -17.88 -12.70
C HIS A 81 -11.93 -17.43 -11.29
N VAL A 82 -11.73 -18.29 -10.30
CA VAL A 82 -12.04 -18.00 -8.89
C VAL A 82 -11.12 -16.91 -8.31
N VAL A 83 -9.82 -16.93 -8.64
CA VAL A 83 -8.85 -15.95 -8.11
C VAL A 83 -9.21 -14.51 -8.47
N ARG A 84 -9.77 -14.26 -9.65
CA ARG A 84 -10.25 -12.92 -10.05
C ARG A 84 -11.38 -12.39 -9.17
N LEU A 85 -12.14 -13.27 -8.51
CA LEU A 85 -13.18 -12.89 -7.57
C LEU A 85 -12.65 -12.67 -6.14
N LEU A 86 -11.48 -13.21 -5.84
CA LEU A 86 -10.83 -13.12 -4.53
C LEU A 86 -9.84 -11.96 -4.43
N GLU A 87 -9.78 -11.11 -5.46
CA GLU A 87 -8.89 -9.95 -5.48
C GLU A 87 -9.20 -9.03 -4.27
N PRO A 88 -8.25 -8.84 -3.34
CA PRO A 88 -8.52 -8.13 -2.06
C PRO A 88 -9.00 -6.69 -2.23
N THR A 89 -8.61 -6.05 -3.33
CA THR A 89 -8.83 -4.65 -3.67
C THR A 89 -10.16 -4.41 -4.38
N ARG A 90 -10.79 -5.45 -4.95
CA ARG A 90 -11.99 -5.32 -5.80
C ARG A 90 -13.17 -4.61 -5.15
N HIS A 91 -13.28 -4.71 -3.83
CA HIS A 91 -14.42 -4.21 -3.06
C HIS A 91 -14.07 -2.99 -2.20
N ASP A 92 -12.85 -2.45 -2.30
CA ASP A 92 -12.46 -1.26 -1.54
C ASP A 92 -13.01 0.02 -2.23
N PRO A 93 -13.92 0.78 -1.59
CA PRO A 93 -14.51 1.98 -2.18
C PRO A 93 -13.56 3.18 -2.24
N VAL A 94 -12.38 3.10 -1.62
CA VAL A 94 -11.39 4.18 -1.57
C VAL A 94 -10.50 4.14 -2.82
N LEU A 95 -10.16 2.96 -3.34
CA LEU A 95 -9.24 2.80 -4.47
C LEU A 95 -9.64 3.59 -5.72
N PRO A 96 -10.93 3.63 -6.15
CA PRO A 96 -11.32 4.41 -7.31
C PRO A 96 -11.15 5.93 -7.15
N LYS A 97 -10.86 6.43 -5.95
CA LYS A 97 -10.70 7.86 -5.66
C LYS A 97 -9.27 8.37 -5.89
N PHE A 98 -8.30 7.47 -6.06
CA PHE A 98 -6.91 7.86 -6.33
C PHE A 98 -6.78 8.44 -7.75
N SER A 99 -5.89 9.41 -7.91
CA SER A 99 -5.56 10.07 -9.18
C SER A 99 -5.20 9.07 -10.27
N ASN A 100 -4.43 8.05 -9.91
CA ASN A 100 -3.90 7.06 -10.83
C ASN A 100 -4.63 5.71 -10.76
N ALA A 101 -5.87 5.67 -10.26
CA ALA A 101 -6.63 4.42 -10.13
C ALA A 101 -6.85 3.67 -11.45
N ALA A 102 -6.82 4.38 -12.58
CA ALA A 102 -6.93 3.78 -13.91
C ALA A 102 -5.73 2.87 -14.26
N GLU A 103 -4.55 3.14 -13.71
CA GLU A 103 -3.30 2.42 -13.99
C GLU A 103 -3.24 1.05 -13.30
N LEU A 104 -4.17 0.74 -12.38
CA LEU A 104 -4.18 -0.53 -11.65
C LEU A 104 -4.45 -1.77 -12.53
N TYR A 105 -5.06 -1.58 -13.70
CA TYR A 105 -5.57 -2.67 -14.55
C TYR A 105 -5.03 -2.63 -15.99
N GLU A 106 -4.02 -1.80 -16.26
CA GLU A 106 -3.27 -1.82 -17.53
C GLU A 106 -2.31 -3.02 -17.59
#